data_AF-A0A9P7J974-F1
#
_entry.id   AF-A0A9P7J974-F1
#
_cell.length_a   1.000
_cell.length_b   1.000
_cell.length_c   1.000
_cell.angle_alpha   90.00
_cell.angle_beta   90.00
_cell.angle_gamma   90.00
#
_symmetry.space_group_name_H-M   'P 1'
#
loop_
_entity.id
_entity.type
_entity.pdbx_description
1 polymer ?
#
loop_
_entity_poly.entity_id
_entity_poly.type
_entity_poly.pdbx_seq_one_letter_code
_entity_poly.pdbx_strand_id
1 'polypeptide(L)'
;MNRGKYDCNRFSLHQLDDGACIWTYNTDPVKTFPKQVIFGKKATLVIGGSNAGIIYVFDKNEGTLKQELQHTDKIASKTYNGTHHGIIFGATFVNDAEPNISIWSRQQKSVTMPTSNYLLGSAFKNFIHGIFQLAVAMALMAYISTVIFHGTTYYIWDLLGVTQRILVKTCGSSA
;
A
#
# COMPACT_ATOMS: atom_id res chain seq x y z
N MET A 1 3.74 16.83 -42.32
CA MET A 1 4.30 16.50 -40.98
C MET A 1 3.26 16.92 -39.94
N ASN A 2 2.36 16.00 -39.57
CA ASN A 2 1.33 16.28 -38.57
C ASN A 2 2.00 16.37 -37.19
N ARG A 3 2.10 17.58 -36.65
CA ARG A 3 2.46 17.75 -35.23
C ARG A 3 1.33 17.11 -34.43
N GLY A 4 1.61 15.96 -33.82
CA GLY A 4 0.67 15.29 -32.93
C GLY A 4 0.14 16.30 -31.92
N LYS A 5 -1.19 16.37 -31.82
CA LYS A 5 -1.89 17.28 -30.93
C LYS A 5 -1.56 16.86 -29.50
N TYR A 6 -0.59 17.52 -28.87
CA TYR A 6 -0.23 17.27 -27.48
C TYR A 6 -1.45 17.55 -26.61
N ASP A 7 -1.96 16.49 -25.98
CA ASP A 7 -3.07 16.56 -25.05
C ASP A 7 -2.53 17.04 -23.70
N CYS A 8 -2.38 18.36 -23.58
CA CYS A 8 -1.73 19.02 -22.45
C CYS A 8 -2.62 19.16 -21.21
N ASN A 9 -3.82 18.58 -21.19
CA ASN A 9 -4.83 18.77 -20.14
C ASN A 9 -4.87 17.62 -19.13
N ARG A 10 -3.72 17.02 -18.79
CA ARG A 10 -3.68 15.80 -17.98
C ARG A 10 -2.57 15.82 -16.95
N PHE A 11 -2.86 15.21 -15.81
CA PHE A 11 -1.86 14.84 -14.82
C PHE A 11 -1.69 13.33 -14.84
N SER A 12 -0.46 12.83 -14.74
CA SER A 12 -0.19 11.40 -14.60
C SER A 12 0.41 11.09 -13.23
N LEU A 13 -0.05 9.99 -12.63
CA LEU A 13 0.55 9.40 -11.43
C LEU A 13 1.33 8.17 -11.85
N HIS A 14 2.62 8.17 -11.53
CA HIS A 14 3.50 7.06 -11.80
C HIS A 14 3.94 6.38 -10.49
N GLN A 15 4.14 5.07 -10.55
CA GLN A 15 4.83 4.32 -9.50
C GLN A 15 6.30 4.71 -9.49
N LEU A 16 6.88 4.85 -8.30
CA LEU A 16 8.26 5.28 -8.15
C LEU A 16 9.27 4.19 -8.57
N ASP A 17 8.92 2.93 -8.32
CA ASP A 17 9.85 1.80 -8.47
C ASP A 17 10.19 1.49 -9.93
N ASP A 18 9.18 1.49 -10.80
CA ASP A 18 9.30 1.10 -12.21
C ASP A 18 8.85 2.19 -13.20
N GLY A 19 8.35 3.32 -12.70
CA GLY A 19 7.81 4.40 -13.53
C GLY A 19 6.46 4.07 -14.18
N ALA A 20 5.82 2.94 -13.84
CA ALA A 20 4.55 2.54 -14.44
C ALA A 20 3.46 3.58 -14.16
N CYS A 21 2.71 3.96 -15.19
CA CYS A 21 1.59 4.87 -15.04
C CYS A 21 0.43 4.17 -14.34
N ILE A 22 0.09 4.63 -13.13
CA ILE A 22 -1.03 4.13 -12.33
C ILE A 22 -2.32 4.81 -12.79
N TRP A 23 -2.31 6.15 -12.87
CA TRP A 23 -3.47 6.94 -13.22
C TRP A 23 -3.13 8.08 -14.16
N THR A 24 -4.07 8.42 -15.03
CA THR A 24 -4.07 9.67 -15.78
C THR A 24 -5.35 10.44 -15.45
N TYR A 25 -5.20 11.57 -14.76
CA TYR A 25 -6.30 12.45 -14.38
C TYR A 25 -6.57 13.43 -15.52
N ASN A 26 -7.79 13.40 -16.05
CA ASN A 26 -8.21 14.30 -17.11
C ASN A 26 -8.84 15.58 -16.53
N THR A 27 -8.47 16.75 -17.08
CA THR A 27 -9.04 18.06 -16.70
C THR A 27 -9.93 18.66 -17.79
N ASP A 28 -10.34 17.87 -18.79
CA ASP A 28 -11.27 18.29 -19.84
C ASP A 28 -12.62 18.80 -19.28
N PRO A 29 -13.28 19.79 -19.94
CA PRO A 29 -13.00 20.28 -21.30
C PRO A 29 -12.14 21.55 -21.38
N VAL A 30 -11.75 22.16 -20.25
CA VAL A 30 -11.03 23.45 -20.29
C VAL A 30 -9.58 23.17 -20.67
N LYS A 31 -9.17 23.63 -21.87
CA LYS A 31 -7.77 23.61 -22.31
C LYS A 31 -6.94 24.48 -21.38
N THR A 32 -6.41 23.84 -20.35
CA THR A 32 -5.60 24.51 -19.35
C THR A 32 -4.30 23.76 -19.18
N PHE A 33 -3.25 24.51 -18.93
CA PHE A 33 -1.95 23.92 -18.70
C PHE A 33 -1.83 23.60 -17.21
N PRO A 34 -1.62 22.31 -16.86
CA PRO A 34 -1.33 21.92 -15.50
C PRO A 34 -0.02 22.61 -15.07
N LYS A 35 -0.06 23.32 -13.95
CA LYS A 35 1.09 24.05 -13.42
C LYS A 35 1.72 23.37 -12.22
N GLN A 36 0.90 22.77 -11.37
CA GLN A 36 1.38 22.13 -10.17
C GLN A 36 0.52 20.95 -9.76
N VAL A 37 1.16 20.00 -9.07
CA VAL A 37 0.52 18.85 -8.48
C VAL A 37 1.04 18.69 -7.07
N ILE A 38 0.13 18.52 -6.12
CA ILE A 38 0.47 18.23 -4.73
C ILE A 38 -0.39 17.09 -4.22
N PHE A 39 0.18 16.23 -3.39
CA PHE A 39 -0.58 15.20 -2.69
C PHE A 39 -1.30 15.82 -1.50
N GLY A 40 -2.61 15.64 -1.47
CA GLY A 40 -3.44 16.00 -0.33
C GLY A 40 -3.43 14.92 0.76
N LYS A 41 -4.27 15.12 1.78
CA LYS A 41 -4.54 14.22 2.92
C LYS A 41 -3.95 12.81 2.82
N LYS A 42 -2.90 12.51 3.61
CA LYS A 42 -2.27 11.17 3.69
C LYS A 42 -1.97 10.53 2.32
N ALA A 43 -1.70 11.36 1.30
CA ALA A 43 -1.55 10.95 -0.08
C ALA A 43 -2.74 10.15 -0.66
N THR A 44 -3.98 10.40 -0.20
CA THR A 44 -5.20 9.81 -0.78
C THR A 44 -5.85 10.71 -1.83
N LEU A 45 -5.43 11.97 -1.91
CA LEU A 45 -5.92 12.94 -2.88
C LEU A 45 -4.76 13.46 -3.73
N VAL A 46 -5.07 13.78 -4.98
CA VAL A 46 -4.17 14.50 -5.89
C VAL A 46 -4.81 15.85 -6.19
N ILE A 47 -4.08 16.94 -5.93
CA ILE A 47 -4.58 18.29 -6.13
C ILE A 47 -3.74 18.93 -7.23
N GLY A 48 -4.39 19.23 -8.34
CA GLY A 48 -3.78 19.83 -9.53
C GLY A 48 -4.22 21.27 -9.71
N GLY A 49 -3.28 22.19 -9.92
CA GLY A 49 -3.57 23.59 -10.25
C GLY A 49 -3.39 23.86 -11.74
N SER A 50 -4.32 24.62 -12.32
CA SER A 50 -4.31 25.01 -13.73
C SER A 50 -3.96 26.49 -13.91
N ASN A 51 -3.44 26.85 -15.08
CA ASN A 51 -3.19 28.24 -15.44
C ASN A 51 -4.46 29.09 -15.64
N ALA A 52 -5.65 28.49 -15.69
CA ALA A 52 -6.92 29.23 -15.73
C ALA A 52 -7.49 29.51 -14.32
N GLY A 53 -6.71 29.27 -13.27
CA GLY A 53 -7.17 29.46 -11.90
C GLY A 53 -8.01 28.32 -11.34
N ILE A 54 -8.10 27.20 -12.06
CA ILE A 54 -8.89 26.05 -11.62
C ILE A 54 -8.01 25.14 -10.76
N ILE A 55 -8.50 24.74 -9.58
CA ILE A 55 -7.91 23.68 -8.75
C ILE A 55 -8.79 22.44 -8.87
N TYR A 56 -8.19 21.36 -9.35
CA TYR A 56 -8.81 20.05 -9.42
C TYR A 56 -8.40 19.21 -8.22
N VAL A 57 -9.37 18.55 -7.60
CA VAL A 57 -9.16 17.61 -6.50
C VAL A 57 -9.60 16.23 -6.97
N PHE A 58 -8.64 15.33 -7.17
CA PHE A 58 -8.87 13.95 -7.56
C PHE A 58 -8.69 13.01 -6.39
N ASP A 59 -9.41 11.90 -6.41
CA ASP A 59 -9.12 10.74 -5.59
C ASP A 59 -7.95 9.95 -6.19
N LYS A 60 -6.89 9.76 -5.41
CA LYS A 60 -5.68 9.09 -5.88
C LYS A 60 -5.95 7.62 -6.22
N ASN A 61 -6.81 6.95 -5.46
CA ASN A 61 -7.05 5.52 -5.57
C ASN A 61 -8.03 5.20 -6.70
N GLU A 62 -9.04 6.04 -6.87
CA GLU A 62 -10.08 5.84 -7.90
C GLU A 62 -9.75 6.51 -9.24
N GLY A 63 -8.81 7.47 -9.29
CA GLY A 63 -8.56 8.24 -10.50
C GLY A 63 -9.64 9.30 -10.79
N THR A 64 -10.65 9.44 -9.93
CA THR A 64 -11.86 10.23 -10.19
C THR A 64 -11.74 11.68 -9.74
N LEU A 65 -12.29 12.62 -10.51
CA LEU A 65 -12.43 14.02 -10.09
C LEU A 65 -13.50 14.10 -8.99
N LYS A 66 -13.10 14.58 -7.81
CA LYS A 66 -14.01 14.76 -6.67
C LYS A 66 -14.53 16.18 -6.57
N GLN A 67 -13.69 17.17 -6.89
CA GLN A 67 -14.07 18.57 -6.77
C GLN A 67 -13.27 19.46 -7.71
N GLU A 68 -13.93 20.50 -8.19
CA GLU A 68 -13.33 21.62 -8.90
C GLU A 68 -13.50 22.89 -8.04
N LEU A 69 -12.43 23.65 -7.85
CA LEU A 69 -12.43 24.91 -7.11
C LEU A 69 -11.96 26.01 -8.04
N GLN A 70 -12.80 27.02 -8.23
CA GLN A 70 -12.50 28.15 -9.10
C GLN A 70 -11.78 29.27 -8.31
N HIS A 71 -10.60 29.65 -8.75
CA HIS A 71 -9.94 30.92 -8.42
C HIS A 71 -10.07 31.89 -9.60
N THR A 72 -9.93 33.17 -9.34
CA THR A 72 -10.18 34.22 -10.34
C THR A 72 -9.14 34.25 -11.47
N ASP A 73 -7.89 33.87 -11.20
CA ASP A 73 -6.76 34.01 -12.12
C ASP A 73 -5.71 32.90 -11.99
N LYS A 74 -4.64 32.93 -12.81
CA LYS A 74 -3.49 31.99 -12.74
C LYS A 74 -3.01 31.78 -11.31
N ILE A 75 -2.98 30.52 -10.88
CA ILE A 75 -2.66 30.17 -9.49
C ILE A 75 -1.31 29.48 -9.30
N ALA A 76 -0.77 29.70 -8.10
CA ALA A 76 -0.02 28.71 -7.35
C ALA A 76 -0.90 28.21 -6.19
N SER A 77 -0.97 26.91 -5.95
CA SER A 77 -1.71 26.34 -4.82
C SER A 77 -0.81 25.64 -3.80
N LYS A 78 -1.26 25.57 -2.56
CA LYS A 78 -0.63 24.79 -1.49
C LYS A 78 -1.72 24.10 -0.69
N THR A 79 -1.40 22.97 -0.09
CA THR A 79 -2.34 22.25 0.76
C THR A 79 -1.73 22.07 2.13
N TYR A 80 -2.54 22.37 3.14
CA TYR A 80 -2.26 22.05 4.53
C TYR A 80 -3.29 21.03 5.00
N ASN A 81 -2.81 19.93 5.58
CA ASN A 81 -3.68 18.88 6.08
C ASN A 81 -3.45 18.72 7.59
N GLY A 82 -4.32 19.36 8.38
CA GLY A 82 -4.37 19.20 9.83
C GLY A 82 -5.15 17.94 10.24
N THR A 83 -5.21 17.69 11.54
CA THR A 83 -5.92 16.53 12.12
C THR A 83 -7.42 16.56 11.83
N HIS A 84 -8.05 17.74 11.85
CA HIS A 84 -9.50 17.90 11.73
C HIS A 84 -9.93 18.66 10.47
N HIS A 85 -9.02 19.39 9.83
CA HIS A 85 -9.33 20.27 8.71
C HIS A 85 -8.31 20.09 7.58
N GLY A 86 -8.83 19.95 6.37
CA GLY A 86 -8.04 20.10 5.15
C GLY A 86 -8.23 21.51 4.62
N ILE A 87 -7.14 22.22 4.37
CA ILE A 87 -7.15 23.58 3.82
C ILE A 87 -6.36 23.58 2.52
N ILE A 88 -6.98 24.11 1.47
CA ILE A 88 -6.35 24.38 0.18
C ILE A 88 -6.22 25.90 0.07
N PHE A 89 -5.02 26.36 -0.26
CA PHE A 89 -4.71 27.74 -0.55
C PHE A 89 -4.46 27.87 -2.04
N GLY A 90 -5.01 28.89 -2.67
CA GLY A 90 -4.70 29.31 -4.03
C GLY A 90 -4.32 30.78 -4.00
N ALA A 91 -3.16 31.11 -4.55
CA ALA A 91 -2.69 32.48 -4.65
C ALA A 91 -2.50 32.85 -6.11
N THR A 92 -2.95 34.04 -6.49
CA THR A 92 -2.68 34.60 -7.81
C THR A 92 -1.18 34.83 -7.98
N PHE A 93 -0.62 34.32 -9.08
CA PHE A 93 0.79 34.48 -9.43
C PHE A 93 0.92 35.23 -10.76
N VAL A 94 0.36 36.43 -10.83
CA VAL A 94 0.43 37.31 -12.01
C VAL A 94 0.91 38.67 -11.55
N ASN A 95 1.95 39.20 -12.20
CA ASN A 95 2.59 40.45 -11.79
C ASN A 95 1.69 41.69 -11.95
N ASP A 96 0.76 41.65 -12.91
CA ASP A 96 -0.09 42.78 -13.27
C ASP A 96 -1.52 42.71 -12.69
N ALA A 97 -1.81 41.69 -11.88
CA ALA A 97 -3.11 41.53 -11.22
C ALA A 97 -3.00 41.83 -9.73
N GLU A 98 -4.10 42.26 -9.12
CA GLU A 98 -4.16 42.42 -7.67
C GLU A 98 -3.92 41.05 -6.99
N PRO A 99 -3.01 40.98 -5.99
CA PRO A 99 -2.72 39.73 -5.32
C PRO A 99 -3.97 39.25 -4.57
N ASN A 100 -4.50 38.09 -4.97
CA ASN A 100 -5.66 37.47 -4.34
C ASN A 100 -5.29 36.09 -3.81
N ILE A 101 -5.68 35.81 -2.56
CA ILE A 101 -5.53 34.49 -1.93
C ILE A 101 -6.93 33.95 -1.63
N SER A 102 -7.28 32.83 -2.27
CA SER A 102 -8.47 32.06 -1.94
C SER A 102 -8.12 30.91 -1.01
N ILE A 103 -8.99 30.70 -0.02
CA ILE A 103 -8.83 29.65 0.99
C ILE A 103 -10.08 28.78 0.97
N TRP A 104 -9.90 27.51 0.63
CA TRP A 104 -10.95 26.51 0.72
C TRP A 104 -10.70 25.62 1.91
N SER A 105 -11.67 25.54 2.81
CA SER A 105 -11.64 24.60 3.91
C SER A 105 -12.67 23.50 3.67
N ARG A 106 -12.27 22.27 3.94
CA ARG A 106 -13.21 21.15 4.02
C ARG A 106 -13.35 20.77 5.48
N GLN A 107 -14.55 20.96 6.02
CA GLN A 107 -14.90 20.35 7.29
C GLN A 107 -14.92 18.84 7.07
N GLN A 108 -14.05 18.14 7.80
CA GLN A 108 -14.21 16.71 7.90
C GLN A 108 -15.44 16.52 8.75
N LYS A 109 -16.53 15.99 8.17
CA LYS A 109 -17.50 15.29 9.00
C LYS A 109 -16.68 14.34 9.84
N SER A 110 -16.71 14.51 11.16
CA SER A 110 -16.11 13.58 12.10
C SER A 110 -16.80 12.25 11.85
N VAL A 111 -16.27 11.50 10.90
CA VAL A 111 -16.55 10.09 10.81
C VAL A 111 -16.04 9.60 12.15
N THR A 112 -16.96 9.29 13.05
CA THR A 112 -16.71 8.45 14.21
C THR A 112 -16.12 7.18 13.62
N MET A 113 -14.79 7.19 13.46
CA MET A 113 -14.08 6.09 12.88
C MET A 113 -14.33 4.92 13.82
N PRO A 114 -14.94 3.80 13.38
CA PRO A 114 -14.67 2.55 14.07
C PRO A 114 -13.15 2.42 14.10
N THR A 115 -12.60 2.27 15.29
CA THR A 115 -11.18 2.14 15.62
C THR A 115 -10.39 1.53 14.45
N SER A 116 -9.55 2.34 13.82
CA SER A 116 -8.94 2.06 12.53
C SER A 116 -7.89 0.94 12.63
N ASN A 117 -8.17 -0.23 12.05
CA ASN A 117 -7.19 -1.31 11.86
C ASN A 117 -6.32 -1.14 10.59
N TYR A 118 -6.51 -0.07 9.81
CA TYR A 118 -5.96 0.01 8.44
C TYR A 118 -4.51 0.51 8.38
N LEU A 119 -4.03 1.27 9.36
CA LEU A 119 -2.63 1.75 9.39
C LEU A 119 -1.66 0.71 9.96
N LEU A 120 -2.17 -0.28 10.69
CA LEU A 120 -1.43 -1.47 11.07
C LEU A 120 -1.42 -2.51 9.93
N GLY A 121 -2.18 -2.34 8.86
CA GLY A 121 -2.50 -3.43 7.92
C GLY A 121 -1.29 -4.07 7.22
N SER A 122 -0.36 -3.29 6.66
CA SER A 122 0.75 -3.86 5.88
C SER A 122 1.85 -4.45 6.77
N ALA A 123 2.28 -3.70 7.80
CA ALA A 123 3.27 -4.17 8.76
C ALA A 123 2.75 -5.37 9.58
N PHE A 124 1.48 -5.33 10.00
CA PHE A 124 0.85 -6.43 10.71
C PHE A 124 0.59 -7.63 9.81
N LYS A 125 0.21 -7.44 8.53
CA LYS A 125 0.08 -8.56 7.59
C LYS A 125 1.40 -9.30 7.42
N ASN A 126 2.51 -8.58 7.28
CA ASN A 126 3.84 -9.18 7.18
C ASN A 126 4.24 -9.87 8.49
N PHE A 127 3.90 -9.27 9.64
CA PHE A 127 4.13 -9.85 10.97
C PHE A 127 3.34 -11.15 11.18
N ILE A 128 2.04 -11.15 10.86
CA ILE A 128 1.18 -12.34 10.95
C ILE A 128 1.64 -13.43 9.98
N HIS A 129 2.07 -13.06 8.78
CA HIS A 129 2.64 -14.02 7.83
C HIS A 129 3.91 -14.68 8.41
N GLY A 130 4.77 -13.91 9.07
CA GLY A 130 5.96 -14.44 9.76
C GLY A 130 5.61 -15.39 10.90
N ILE A 131 4.62 -15.04 11.75
CA ILE A 131 4.15 -15.91 12.83
C ILE A 131 3.60 -17.23 12.26
N PHE A 132 2.82 -17.17 11.18
CA PHE A 132 2.26 -18.36 10.56
C PHE A 132 3.35 -19.28 10.00
N GLN A 133 4.34 -18.71 9.29
CA GLN A 133 5.50 -19.48 8.82
C GLN A 133 6.26 -20.15 9.96
N LEU A 134 6.48 -19.44 11.07
CA LEU A 134 7.16 -19.98 12.24
C LEU A 134 6.36 -21.14 12.88
N ALA A 135 5.04 -20.99 13.00
CA ALA A 135 4.17 -22.03 13.54
C ALA A 135 4.19 -23.32 12.70
N VAL A 136 4.13 -23.18 11.37
CA VAL A 136 4.23 -24.32 10.44
C VAL A 136 5.59 -25.00 10.55
N ALA A 137 6.69 -24.24 10.63
CA ALA A 137 8.03 -24.79 10.79
C ALA A 137 8.17 -25.58 12.11
N MET A 138 7.65 -25.04 13.22
CA MET A 138 7.65 -25.74 14.52
C MET A 138 6.84 -27.03 14.47
N ALA A 139 5.67 -27.03 13.85
CA ALA A 139 4.83 -28.22 13.72
C ALA A 139 5.53 -29.34 12.90
N LEU A 140 6.19 -28.98 11.79
CA LEU A 140 6.95 -29.92 10.97
C LEU A 140 8.13 -30.52 11.74
N MET A 141 8.88 -29.71 12.47
CA MET A 141 9.99 -30.19 13.31
C MET A 141 9.52 -31.15 14.41
N ALA A 142 8.40 -30.83 15.05
CA ALA A 142 7.80 -31.71 16.05
C ALA A 142 7.38 -33.06 15.43
N TYR A 143 6.74 -33.04 14.26
CA TYR A 143 6.33 -34.26 13.55
C TYR A 143 7.53 -35.14 13.16
N ILE A 144 8.57 -34.56 12.56
CA ILE A 144 9.79 -35.28 12.16
C ILE A 144 10.46 -35.91 13.40
N SER A 145 10.53 -35.17 14.50
CA SER A 145 11.05 -35.69 15.78
C SER A 145 10.26 -36.92 16.23
N THR A 146 8.92 -36.85 16.25
CA THR A 146 8.07 -37.99 16.63
C THR A 146 8.31 -39.22 15.76
N VAL A 147 8.44 -39.04 14.44
CA VAL A 147 8.68 -40.15 13.50
C VAL A 147 10.06 -40.79 13.73
N ILE A 148 11.10 -40.00 13.95
CA ILE A 148 12.45 -40.52 14.22
C ILE A 148 12.50 -41.29 15.55
N PHE A 149 11.89 -40.75 16.61
CA PHE A 149 11.85 -41.41 17.92
C PHE A 149 11.02 -42.71 17.90
N HIS A 150 9.88 -42.73 17.22
CA HIS A 150 9.11 -43.98 17.07
C HIS A 150 9.83 -44.98 16.16
N GLY A 151 10.40 -44.53 15.04
CA GLY A 151 11.15 -45.42 14.16
C GLY A 151 12.33 -46.10 14.86
N THR A 152 13.15 -45.32 15.57
CA THR A 152 14.34 -45.84 16.27
C THR A 152 13.99 -46.82 17.39
N THR A 153 12.90 -46.61 18.12
CA THR A 153 12.44 -47.58 19.13
C THR A 153 12.06 -48.92 18.51
N TYR A 154 11.34 -48.95 17.39
CA TYR A 154 11.03 -50.20 16.68
C TYR A 154 12.28 -50.97 16.26
N TYR A 155 13.29 -50.30 15.67
CA TYR A 155 14.53 -50.95 15.26
C TYR A 155 15.33 -51.54 16.43
N ILE A 156 15.35 -50.87 17.58
CA ILE A 156 16.05 -51.38 18.78
C ILE A 156 15.37 -52.65 19.31
N TRP A 157 14.04 -52.69 19.35
CA TRP A 157 13.30 -53.86 19.81
C TRP A 157 13.45 -55.07 18.86
N ASP A 158 13.44 -54.85 17.55
CA ASP A 158 13.71 -55.92 16.58
C ASP A 158 15.15 -56.47 16.70
N LEU A 159 16.14 -55.58 16.88
CA LEU A 159 17.54 -55.98 17.06
C LEU A 159 17.74 -56.80 18.34
N LEU A 160 17.11 -56.39 19.45
CA LEU A 160 17.10 -57.13 20.72
C LEU A 160 16.38 -58.49 20.58
N GLY A 161 15.28 -58.54 19.83
CA GLY A 161 14.54 -59.78 19.56
C GLY A 161 15.36 -60.79 18.75
N VAL A 162 16.13 -60.34 17.75
CA VAL A 162 17.02 -61.22 16.96
C VAL A 162 18.18 -61.75 17.81
N THR A 163 18.80 -60.91 18.63
CA THR A 163 19.91 -61.34 19.50
C THR A 163 19.48 -62.37 20.54
N GLN A 164 18.30 -62.22 21.15
CA GLN A 164 17.78 -63.24 22.07
C GLN A 164 17.53 -64.59 21.38
N ARG A 165 17.02 -64.61 20.13
CA ARG A 165 16.80 -65.86 19.40
C ARG A 165 18.12 -66.57 19.02
N ILE A 166 19.16 -65.82 18.70
CA ILE A 166 20.49 -66.39 18.42
C ILE A 166 21.07 -67.03 19.69
N LEU A 167 20.97 -66.34 20.84
CA LEU A 167 21.53 -66.80 22.11
C LEU A 167 20.85 -68.10 22.61
N VAL A 168 19.53 -68.22 22.45
CA VAL A 168 18.77 -69.44 22.78
C VAL A 168 19.15 -70.62 21.89
N LYS A 169 19.38 -70.39 20.58
CA LYS A 169 19.79 -71.45 19.65
C LYS A 169 21.19 -72.01 19.95
N THR A 170 22.13 -71.19 20.43
CA THR A 170 23.51 -71.63 20.69
C THR A 170 23.67 -72.40 22.01
N CYS A 171 22.85 -72.13 23.03
CA CYS A 171 22.92 -72.86 24.30
C CYS A 171 22.18 -74.21 24.30
N GLY A 172 21.27 -74.44 23.34
CA GLY A 172 20.47 -75.67 23.27
C GLY A 172 21.11 -76.85 22.52
N SER A 173 22.32 -76.71 21.96
CA SER A 173 22.94 -77.72 21.09
C SER A 173 24.09 -78.52 21.72
N SER A 174 24.33 -78.36 23.02
CA SER A 174 25.37 -79.09 23.77
C SER A 174 24.76 -80.05 24.79
N ALA A 175 23.99 -81.00 24.31
CA ALA A 175 23.49 -82.16 25.05
C ALA A 175 23.66 -83.42 24.20
#